data_AF-A0A967UJK8-F1
#
_entry.id   AF-A0A967UJK8-F1
#
_cell.length_a   1.000
_cell.length_b   1.000
_cell.length_c   1.000
_cell.angle_alpha   90.00
_cell.angle_beta   90.00
_cell.angle_gamma   90.00
#
_symmetry.space_group_name_H-M   'P 1'
#
loop_
_entity.id
_entity.type
_entity.pdbx_description
1 polymer ?
#
loop_
_entity_poly.entity_id
_entity_poly.type
_entity_poly.pdbx_seq_one_letter_code
_entity_poly.pdbx_strand_id
1 'polypeptide(L)' 'TCWLVGGALRNARLGLPVDDFDFALAVDPTDLARRFATRIGGHWFFLDEARLQSRVVARTDDGTVSYDFSPW' A
#
# COMPACT_ATOMS: atom_id res chain seq x y z
N THR A 1 -6.10 -1.22 -13.59
CA THR A 1 -4.62 -1.10 -13.53
C THR A 1 -4.23 -0.70 -12.12
N CYS A 2 -3.01 -1.05 -11.71
CA CYS A 2 -2.46 -0.72 -10.39
C CYS A 2 -1.03 -0.24 -10.58
N TRP A 3 -0.71 0.95 -10.05
CA TRP A 3 0.58 1.60 -10.23
C TRP A 3 1.20 1.90 -8.88
N LEU A 4 2.46 1.46 -8.69
CA LEU A 4 3.29 1.97 -7.59
C LEU A 4 3.66 3.42 -7.90
N VAL A 5 3.49 4.31 -6.93
CA VAL A 5 3.77 5.74 -7.07
C VAL A 5 4.57 6.26 -5.86
N GLY A 6 4.84 7.56 -5.82
CA GLY A 6 5.29 8.23 -4.61
C GLY A 6 6.73 7.95 -4.19
N GLY A 7 6.95 8.00 -2.87
CA GLY A 7 8.27 7.97 -2.24
C GLY A 7 9.04 6.68 -2.48
N ALA A 8 8.33 5.54 -2.58
CA ALA A 8 8.92 4.24 -2.85
C ALA A 8 9.76 4.22 -4.14
N LEU A 9 9.24 4.80 -5.23
CA LEU A 9 9.97 4.89 -6.50
C LEU A 9 11.22 5.77 -6.38
N ARG A 10 11.11 6.91 -5.70
CA ARG A 10 12.23 7.83 -5.47
C ARG A 10 13.32 7.14 -4.66
N ASN A 11 12.97 6.52 -3.53
CA ASN A 11 13.91 5.87 -2.64
C ASN A 11 14.58 4.66 -3.32
N ALA A 12 13.81 3.82 -4.02
CA ALA A 12 14.36 2.73 -4.83
C ALA A 12 15.36 3.23 -5.88
N ARG A 13 15.08 4.35 -6.54
CA ARG A 13 15.98 4.96 -7.53
C ARG A 13 17.27 5.53 -6.92
N LEU A 14 17.22 5.93 -5.65
CA LEU A 14 18.35 6.47 -4.88
C LEU A 14 19.09 5.41 -4.06
N GLY A 15 18.64 4.15 -4.07
CA GLY A 15 19.20 3.09 -3.22
C GLY A 15 18.95 3.31 -1.72
N LEU A 16 17.91 4.06 -1.37
CA LEU A 16 17.48 4.28 0.01
C LEU A 16 16.47 3.21 0.45
N PRO A 17 16.35 2.93 1.75
CA PRO A 17 15.32 2.02 2.27
C PRO A 17 13.90 2.43 1.85
N VAL A 18 13.05 1.41 1.67
CA VAL A 18 11.63 1.55 1.33
C VAL A 18 10.80 0.73 2.29
N ASP A 19 10.03 1.40 3.13
CA ASP A 19 9.12 0.82 4.13
C ASP A 19 7.66 1.26 3.92
N ASP A 20 7.40 2.14 2.95
CA ASP A 20 6.08 2.65 2.62
C ASP A 20 5.85 2.62 1.10
N PHE A 21 4.75 1.99 0.68
CA PHE A 21 4.41 1.77 -0.73
C PHE A 21 3.02 2.32 -1.05
N ASP A 22 2.94 3.27 -1.98
CA ASP A 22 1.67 3.86 -2.42
C ASP A 22 1.20 3.26 -3.75
N PHE A 23 -0.03 2.75 -3.79
CA PHE A 23 -0.67 2.22 -4.98
C PHE A 23 -1.85 3.07 -5.43
N ALA A 24 -1.79 3.54 -6.68
CA ALA A 24 -2.85 4.27 -7.35
C ALA A 24 -3.62 3.34 -8.33
N LEU A 25 -4.94 3.27 -8.17
CA LEU A 25 -5.83 2.42 -8.99
C LEU A 25 -6.94 3.22 -9.67
N ALA A 26 -7.32 2.82 -10.89
CA ALA A 26 -8.38 3.49 -11.65
C ALA A 26 -9.80 3.10 -11.20
N VAL A 27 -9.90 2.24 -10.20
CA VAL A 27 -11.13 1.62 -9.68
C VAL A 27 -11.01 1.51 -8.16
N ASP A 28 -12.13 1.21 -7.49
CA ASP A 28 -12.15 0.91 -6.06
C ASP A 28 -11.10 -0.17 -5.70
N PRO A 29 -10.08 0.17 -4.90
CA PRO A 29 -9.03 -0.77 -4.54
C PRO A 29 -9.39 -1.66 -3.35
N THR A 30 -10.55 -1.49 -2.72
CA THR A 30 -10.89 -2.08 -1.43
C THR A 30 -10.83 -3.62 -1.42
N ASP A 31 -11.38 -4.28 -2.43
CA ASP A 31 -11.29 -5.75 -2.52
C ASP A 31 -9.85 -6.23 -2.73
N LEU A 32 -9.09 -5.52 -3.58
CA LEU A 32 -7.69 -5.83 -3.83
C LEU A 32 -6.85 -5.70 -2.57
N ALA A 33 -6.99 -4.58 -1.84
CA ALA A 33 -6.23 -4.30 -0.63
C ALA A 33 -6.52 -5.33 0.47
N ARG A 34 -7.79 -5.74 0.65
CA ARG A 34 -8.17 -6.81 1.59
C ARG A 34 -7.55 -8.16 1.22
N ARG A 35 -7.66 -8.57 -0.05
CA ARG A 35 -7.06 -9.82 -0.54
C ARG A 35 -5.54 -9.82 -0.44
N PHE A 36 -4.93 -8.68 -0.72
CA PHE A 36 -3.49 -8.47 -0.55
C PHE A 36 -3.08 -8.64 0.91
N ALA A 37 -3.77 -7.97 1.85
CA ALA A 37 -3.53 -8.11 3.28
C ALA A 37 -3.60 -9.58 3.74
N THR A 38 -4.67 -10.30 3.36
CA THR A 38 -4.79 -11.73 3.67
C THR A 38 -3.61 -12.54 3.12
N ARG A 39 -3.19 -12.26 1.88
CA ARG A 39 -2.10 -13.00 1.23
C ARG A 39 -0.75 -12.78 1.92
N ILE A 40 -0.50 -11.59 2.45
CA ILE A 40 0.79 -11.25 3.09
C ILE A 40 0.76 -11.40 4.62
N GLY A 41 -0.37 -11.82 5.20
CA GLY A 41 -0.55 -11.85 6.66
C GLY A 41 -0.56 -10.46 7.30
N GLY A 42 -0.94 -9.43 6.55
CA GLY A 42 -1.02 -8.04 7.01
C GLY A 42 -2.40 -7.68 7.57
N HIS A 43 -2.47 -6.54 8.24
CA HIS A 43 -3.71 -5.95 8.76
C HIS A 43 -4.19 -4.82 7.86
N TRP A 44 -5.42 -4.91 7.36
CA TRP A 44 -6.06 -3.90 6.51
C TRP A 44 -7.01 -3.01 7.29
N PHE A 45 -7.06 -1.71 6.99
CA PHE A 45 -8.04 -0.77 7.52
C PHE A 45 -8.21 0.45 6.59
N PHE A 46 -9.35 1.13 6.67
CA PHE A 46 -9.56 2.41 5.98
C PHE A 46 -8.77 3.55 6.64
N LEU A 47 -8.13 4.37 5.81
CA LEU A 47 -7.64 5.70 6.19
C LEU A 47 -8.74 6.75 6.00
N ASP A 48 -9.48 6.64 4.89
CA ASP A 48 -10.65 7.45 4.57
C ASP A 48 -11.62 6.59 3.73
N GLU A 49 -12.69 6.11 4.36
CA GLU A 49 -13.69 5.25 3.73
C GLU A 49 -14.48 5.99 2.63
N ALA A 50 -14.74 7.29 2.80
CA ALA A 50 -15.48 8.08 1.81
C ALA A 50 -14.68 8.27 0.52
N ARG A 51 -13.34 8.29 0.62
CA ARG A 51 -12.41 8.36 -0.52
C ARG A 51 -11.88 7.00 -0.97
N LEU A 52 -12.33 5.91 -0.35
CA LEU A 52 -11.86 4.54 -0.62
C LEU A 52 -10.33 4.40 -0.46
N GLN A 53 -9.75 5.14 0.48
CA GLN A 53 -8.32 5.10 0.80
C GLN A 53 -8.10 4.15 1.97
N SER A 54 -7.22 3.16 1.79
CA SER A 54 -6.95 2.15 2.80
C SER A 54 -5.46 1.83 2.91
N ARG A 55 -5.08 1.27 4.06
CA ARG A 55 -3.72 0.86 4.37
C ARG A 55 -3.69 -0.61 4.75
N VAL A 56 -2.66 -1.30 4.29
CA VAL A 56 -2.24 -2.59 4.80
C VAL A 56 -0.93 -2.41 5.55
N VAL A 57 -0.85 -2.93 6.78
CA VAL A 57 0.38 -2.93 7.58
C VAL A 57 0.81 -4.38 7.79
N ALA A 58 2.07 -4.69 7.49
CA ALA A 58 2.66 -6.00 7.72
C ALA A 58 3.96 -5.88 8.51
N ARG A 59 4.25 -6.88 9.35
CA ARG A 59 5.55 -7.02 10.00
C ARG A 59 6.47 -7.88 9.13
N THR A 60 7.71 -7.43 9.02
CA THR A 60 8.83 -8.10 8.35
C THR A 60 9.99 -8.22 9.34
N ASP A 61 11.02 -8.97 8.99
CA ASP A 61 12.22 -9.08 9.83
C ASP A 61 12.93 -7.73 10.01
N ASP A 62 12.85 -6.85 8.99
CA ASP A 62 13.49 -5.53 8.98
C ASP A 62 12.62 -4.41 9.58
N GLY A 63 11.38 -4.71 9.99
CA GLY A 63 10.48 -3.75 10.61
C GLY A 63 9.04 -3.83 10.12
N THR A 64 8.33 -2.71 10.20
CA THR A 64 6.95 -2.60 9.70
C THR A 64 6.95 -2.01 8.31
N VAL A 65 6.18 -2.61 7.41
CA VAL A 65 5.97 -2.08 6.06
C VAL A 65 4.50 -1.69 5.90
N SER A 66 4.25 -0.51 5.33
CA SER A 66 2.92 -0.05 4.95
C SER A 66 2.70 -0.08 3.44
N TYR A 67 1.46 -0.38 3.05
CA TYR A 67 1.00 -0.39 1.68
C TYR A 67 -0.32 0.36 1.61
N ASP A 68 -0.32 1.52 0.97
CA ASP A 68 -1.49 2.37 0.80
C ASP A 68 -2.13 2.14 -0.55
N PHE A 69 -3.45 2.13 -0.57
CA PHE A 69 -4.26 1.90 -1.76
C PHE A 69 -5.28 3.02 -1.90
N SER A 70 -5.26 3.72 -3.03
CA SER A 70 -6.19 4.82 -3.32
C SER A 70 -6.63 4.83 -4.78
N PRO A 71 -7.87 5.31 -5.06
CA PRO A 71 -8.27 5.71 -6.41
C PRO A 71 -7.43 6.92 -6.91
N TRP A 72 -7.18 7.02 -8.23
CA TRP A 72 -6.61 8.21 -8.89
C TRP A 72 -7.58 8.93 -9.82
#